data_AF-A0A7W1FUQ7-F1
#
_entry.id   AF-A0A7W1FUQ7-F1
#
_cell.length_a   1.000
_cell.length_b   1.000
_cell.length_c   1.000
_cell.angle_alpha   90.00
_cell.angle_beta   90.00
_cell.angle_gamma   90.00
#
_symmetry.space_group_name_H-M   'P 1'
#
loop_
_entity.id
_entity.type
_entity.pdbx_description
1 polymer ?
#
loop_
_entity_poly.entity_id
_entity_poly.type
_entity_poly.pdbx_seq_one_letter_code
_entity_poly.pdbx_strand_id
1 'polypeptide(L)'
;YNWSFSHVLTRYALKWDGDMVLTPEGERVLRDLAWQLQGIDAAITMRRDPVYVESERVAYVDVVPGKAEPWGWRNSPAYTFSKAFDWELMLPRPGDPVTRLPNFACFELKWLDADEFGHWSYTDFKVEINDRKRREWELFHALREGASLPEGVERVQSPEGMHIIEHLRRTYGSLRREATTEVPAISPVR
;
A
#
# COMPACT_ATOMS: atom_id res chain seq x y z
N TYR A 1 -2.71 -10.67 14.28
CA TYR A 1 -1.36 -10.85 13.72
C TYR A 1 -0.36 -11.59 14.62
N ASN A 2 -0.29 -11.30 15.93
CA ASN A 2 0.75 -11.89 16.80
C ASN A 2 0.83 -13.43 16.76
N TRP A 3 -0.31 -14.13 16.75
CA TRP A 3 -0.35 -15.59 16.60
C TRP A 3 0.29 -16.05 15.28
N SER A 4 -0.07 -15.47 14.14
CA SER A 4 0.50 -15.79 12.83
C SER A 4 2.03 -15.60 12.83
N PHE A 5 2.52 -14.51 13.41
CA PHE A 5 3.96 -14.23 13.47
C PHE A 5 4.72 -15.14 14.45
N SER A 6 4.08 -15.70 15.48
CA SER A 6 4.73 -16.68 16.37
C SER A 6 5.13 -17.99 15.66
N HIS A 7 4.58 -18.26 14.47
CA HIS A 7 4.93 -19.41 13.64
C HIS A 7 6.06 -19.13 12.64
N VAL A 8 6.52 -17.88 12.50
CA VAL A 8 7.61 -17.51 11.60
C VAL A 8 8.94 -17.92 12.24
N LEU A 9 9.78 -18.66 11.49
CA LEU A 9 11.08 -19.16 11.98
C LEU A 9 12.28 -18.40 11.40
N THR A 10 12.04 -17.52 10.43
CA THR A 10 13.07 -16.68 9.82
C THR A 10 13.43 -15.50 10.73
N ARG A 11 14.65 -14.96 10.58
CA ARG A 11 15.12 -13.78 11.31
C ARG A 11 14.27 -12.53 11.05
N TYR A 12 13.65 -12.46 9.89
CA TYR A 12 12.76 -11.38 9.48
C TYR A 12 11.36 -11.93 9.20
N ALA A 13 10.37 -11.13 9.57
CA ALA A 13 8.97 -11.35 9.27
C ALA A 13 8.48 -10.26 8.31
N LEU A 14 7.67 -10.63 7.33
CA LEU A 14 6.99 -9.73 6.42
C LEU A 14 5.47 -9.97 6.55
N LYS A 15 4.71 -8.90 6.70
CA LYS A 15 3.26 -8.89 6.52
C LYS A 15 2.97 -8.66 5.04
N TRP A 16 1.97 -9.38 4.51
CA TRP A 16 1.43 -9.17 3.19
C TRP A 16 -0.08 -9.38 3.25
N ASP A 17 -0.85 -8.40 2.76
CA ASP A 17 -2.30 -8.51 2.69
C ASP A 17 -2.69 -9.17 1.35
N GLY A 18 -3.82 -9.91 1.33
CA GLY A 18 -4.21 -10.74 0.19
C GLY A 18 -4.57 -9.97 -1.09
N ASP A 19 -4.77 -8.67 -0.96
CA ASP A 19 -5.09 -7.69 -2.00
C ASP A 19 -3.85 -6.93 -2.49
N MET A 20 -2.67 -7.18 -1.92
CA MET A 20 -1.44 -6.53 -2.37
C MET A 20 -0.84 -7.26 -3.58
N VAL A 21 -0.39 -6.50 -4.57
CA VAL A 21 0.23 -7.01 -5.80
C VAL A 21 1.61 -6.41 -5.99
N LEU A 22 2.62 -7.26 -6.22
CA LEU A 22 3.96 -6.84 -6.60
C LEU A 22 4.06 -6.50 -8.08
N THR A 23 4.80 -5.43 -8.38
CA THR A 23 5.34 -5.22 -9.72
C THR A 23 6.55 -6.12 -9.96
N PRO A 24 6.91 -6.43 -11.22
CA PRO A 24 8.15 -7.15 -11.52
C PRO A 24 9.40 -6.45 -10.97
N GLU A 25 9.42 -5.12 -10.93
CA GLU A 25 10.45 -4.33 -10.26
C GLU A 25 10.43 -4.56 -8.74
N GLY A 26 9.25 -4.55 -8.12
CA GLY A 26 9.06 -4.83 -6.70
C GLY A 26 9.53 -6.22 -6.28
N GLU A 27 9.28 -7.24 -7.11
CA GLU A 27 9.81 -8.59 -6.91
C GLU A 27 11.34 -8.61 -6.86
N ARG A 28 12.00 -7.82 -7.74
CA ARG A 28 13.47 -7.67 -7.73
C ARG A 28 13.94 -6.96 -6.46
N VAL A 29 13.26 -5.88 -6.07
CA VAL A 29 13.55 -5.15 -4.83
C VAL A 29 13.46 -6.08 -3.62
N LEU A 30 12.39 -6.89 -3.50
CA LEU A 30 12.24 -7.81 -2.37
C LEU A 30 13.28 -8.93 -2.39
N ARG A 31 13.65 -9.43 -3.58
CA ARG A 31 14.74 -10.41 -3.73
C ARG A 31 16.07 -9.84 -3.24
N ASP A 32 16.41 -8.62 -3.65
CA ASP A 32 17.66 -7.96 -3.26
C ASP A 32 17.64 -7.62 -1.76
N LEU A 33 16.50 -7.17 -1.25
CA LEU A 33 16.28 -6.93 0.17
C LEU A 33 16.52 -8.19 1.00
N ALA A 34 16.05 -9.36 0.56
CA ALA A 34 16.24 -10.62 1.29
C ALA A 34 17.72 -10.93 1.56
N TRP A 35 18.61 -10.57 0.63
CA TRP A 35 20.06 -10.65 0.84
C TRP A 35 20.55 -9.60 1.84
N GLN A 36 20.09 -8.35 1.72
CA GLN A 36 20.51 -7.24 2.56
C GLN A 36 20.05 -7.37 4.02
N LEU A 37 18.88 -7.97 4.27
CA LEU A 37 18.31 -8.19 5.61
C LEU A 37 19.20 -9.06 6.52
N GLN A 38 20.16 -9.80 5.97
CA GLN A 38 21.17 -10.48 6.79
C GLN A 38 22.08 -9.49 7.54
N GLY A 39 22.27 -8.28 7.01
CA GLY A 39 23.09 -7.22 7.59
C GLY A 39 22.32 -6.02 8.13
N ILE A 40 21.02 -5.91 7.84
CA ILE A 40 20.20 -4.75 8.19
C ILE A 40 19.25 -5.12 9.33
N ASP A 41 19.33 -4.37 10.44
CA ASP A 41 18.41 -4.43 11.58
C ASP A 41 17.41 -3.26 11.51
N ALA A 42 16.70 -3.15 10.40
CA ALA A 42 15.73 -2.10 10.13
C ALA A 42 14.30 -2.62 9.98
N ALA A 43 13.31 -1.81 10.34
CA ALA A 43 11.95 -2.01 9.91
C ALA A 43 11.82 -1.65 8.43
N ILE A 44 11.09 -2.47 7.68
CA ILE A 44 10.85 -2.28 6.25
C ILE A 44 9.51 -1.58 6.09
N THR A 45 9.52 -0.41 5.47
CA THR A 45 8.30 0.31 5.10
C THR A 45 8.07 0.22 3.61
N MET A 46 6.81 -0.01 3.23
CA MET A 46 6.36 -0.06 1.85
C MET A 46 5.16 0.86 1.70
N ARG A 47 5.11 1.50 0.54
CA ARG A 47 3.94 2.22 0.11
C ARG A 47 3.13 1.29 -0.79
N ARG A 48 1.81 1.28 -0.60
CA ARG A 48 0.84 0.62 -1.46
C ARG A 48 -0.21 1.66 -1.77
N ASP A 49 -0.35 2.00 -3.04
CA ASP A 49 -1.44 2.89 -3.45
C ASP A 49 -2.69 2.05 -3.72
N PRO A 50 -3.88 2.53 -3.32
CA PRO A 50 -5.13 1.91 -3.71
C PRO A 50 -5.32 1.90 -5.23
N VAL A 51 -5.70 0.74 -5.75
CA VAL A 51 -6.10 0.50 -7.13
C VAL A 51 -7.53 -0.02 -7.12
N TYR A 52 -8.45 0.82 -7.59
CA TYR A 52 -9.87 0.52 -7.67
C TYR A 52 -10.16 -0.20 -8.98
N VAL A 53 -10.46 -1.49 -8.92
CA VAL A 53 -10.74 -2.33 -10.09
C VAL A 53 -12.23 -2.24 -10.41
N GLU A 54 -12.54 -1.69 -11.59
CA GLU A 54 -13.91 -1.58 -12.10
C GLU A 54 -14.31 -2.83 -12.89
N SER A 55 -13.38 -3.35 -13.69
CA SER A 55 -13.58 -4.52 -14.55
C SER A 55 -12.25 -5.17 -14.91
N GLU A 56 -12.30 -6.28 -15.66
CA GLU A 56 -11.10 -6.96 -16.17
C GLU A 56 -10.17 -6.04 -17.00
N ARG A 57 -10.67 -4.88 -17.47
CA ARG A 57 -9.90 -3.98 -18.35
C ARG A 57 -9.78 -2.54 -17.85
N VAL A 58 -10.42 -2.19 -16.75
CA VAL A 58 -10.46 -0.81 -16.25
C VAL A 58 -10.19 -0.78 -14.76
N ALA A 59 -9.27 0.10 -14.36
CA ALA A 59 -9.00 0.41 -12.97
C ALA A 59 -8.66 1.89 -12.79
N TYR A 60 -8.71 2.35 -11.55
CA TYR A 60 -8.35 3.69 -11.15
C TYR A 60 -7.25 3.64 -10.09
N VAL A 61 -6.20 4.44 -10.25
CA VAL A 61 -5.06 4.47 -9.34
C VAL A 61 -5.06 5.79 -8.59
N ASP A 62 -5.11 5.75 -7.25
CA ASP A 62 -4.90 6.95 -6.44
C ASP A 62 -3.41 7.28 -6.41
N VAL A 63 -2.99 8.29 -7.18
CA VAL A 63 -1.58 8.68 -7.28
C VAL A 63 -1.15 9.63 -6.16
N VAL A 64 -2.10 10.15 -5.37
CA VAL A 64 -1.82 11.09 -4.27
C VAL A 64 -0.87 10.47 -3.25
N PRO A 65 0.17 11.21 -2.78
CA PRO A 65 1.12 10.72 -1.80
C PRO A 65 0.52 10.18 -0.49
N GLY A 66 0.47 8.85 -0.35
CA GLY A 66 0.18 8.17 0.91
C GLY A 66 1.41 8.00 1.83
N LYS A 67 1.15 7.74 3.12
CA LYS A 67 2.21 7.38 4.08
C LYS A 67 2.66 5.94 3.87
N ALA A 68 3.97 5.71 3.83
CA ALA A 68 4.52 4.35 3.86
C ALA A 68 4.27 3.72 5.23
N GLU A 69 3.77 2.49 5.25
CA GLU A 69 3.48 1.75 6.47
C GLU A 69 4.55 0.68 6.71
N PRO A 70 4.80 0.25 7.96
CA PRO A 70 5.72 -0.83 8.25
C PRO A 70 5.12 -2.19 7.88
N TRP A 71 5.86 -2.96 7.08
CA TRP A 71 5.47 -4.29 6.59
C TRP A 71 6.47 -5.38 6.92
N GLY A 72 7.71 -5.03 7.25
CA GLY A 72 8.72 -6.02 7.64
C GLY A 72 9.51 -5.60 8.86
N TRP A 73 9.94 -6.56 9.66
CA TRP A 73 10.73 -6.32 10.87
C TRP A 73 11.47 -7.58 11.30
N ARG A 74 12.42 -7.40 12.22
CA ARG A 74 13.11 -8.50 12.87
C ARG A 74 12.12 -9.32 13.68
N ASN A 75 12.02 -10.61 13.36
CA ASN A 75 11.17 -11.54 14.09
C ASN A 75 11.77 -11.82 15.48
N SER A 76 11.32 -11.06 16.47
CA SER A 76 11.76 -11.19 17.86
C SER A 76 10.68 -10.68 18.81
N PRO A 77 10.73 -11.07 20.10
CA PRO A 77 9.78 -10.57 21.10
C PRO A 77 9.77 -9.04 21.27
N ALA A 78 10.77 -8.34 20.73
CA ALA A 78 10.82 -6.88 20.76
C ALA A 78 9.77 -6.22 19.83
N TYR A 79 9.29 -6.94 18.81
CA TYR A 79 8.34 -6.44 17.80
C TYR A 79 7.02 -7.19 17.91
N THR A 80 6.02 -6.53 18.49
CA THR A 80 4.66 -7.08 18.68
C THR A 80 3.63 -6.15 18.06
N PHE A 81 2.55 -6.71 17.56
CA PHE A 81 1.38 -5.94 17.15
C PHE A 81 0.60 -5.51 18.38
N SER A 82 0.35 -4.21 18.47
CA SER A 82 -0.56 -3.64 19.46
C SER A 82 -1.93 -3.43 18.82
N LYS A 83 -2.98 -3.71 19.57
CA LYS A 83 -4.34 -3.27 19.22
C LYS A 83 -4.37 -1.74 19.27
N ALA A 84 -4.58 -1.12 18.12
CA ALA A 84 -5.07 0.25 18.03
C ALA A 84 -6.62 0.24 18.15
N PHE A 85 -7.28 1.39 17.91
CA PHE A 85 -8.74 1.50 18.01
C PHE A 85 -9.45 0.44 17.14
N ASP A 86 -9.22 0.43 15.82
CA ASP A 86 -9.95 -0.44 14.89
C ASP A 86 -9.04 -1.43 14.12
N TRP A 87 -7.73 -1.45 14.41
CA TRP A 87 -6.77 -2.32 13.73
C TRP A 87 -5.60 -2.72 14.64
N GLU A 88 -4.84 -3.72 14.21
CA GLU A 88 -3.58 -4.09 14.84
C GLU A 88 -2.42 -3.52 14.03
N LEU A 89 -1.52 -2.77 14.67
CA LEU A 89 -0.35 -2.19 14.02
C LEU A 89 0.93 -2.59 14.75
N MET A 90 1.94 -2.97 13.98
CA MET A 90 3.32 -3.03 14.46
C MET A 90 3.94 -1.67 14.16
N LEU A 91 4.35 -0.95 15.19
CA LEU A 91 5.10 0.29 15.05
C LEU A 91 6.56 0.03 15.40
N PRO A 92 7.52 0.40 14.52
CA PRO A 92 8.93 0.44 14.90
C PRO A 92 9.11 1.28 16.15
N ARG A 93 10.03 0.89 17.03
CA ARG A 93 10.30 1.66 18.25
C ARG A 93 10.99 2.98 17.89
N PRO A 94 10.84 4.04 18.70
CA PRO A 94 11.61 5.26 18.50
C PRO A 94 13.11 4.95 18.42
N GLY A 95 13.76 5.35 17.32
CA GLY A 95 15.17 5.10 17.07
C GLY A 95 15.50 3.82 16.29
N ASP A 96 14.51 2.96 16.01
CA ASP A 96 14.74 1.82 15.14
C ASP A 96 15.08 2.29 13.72
N PRO A 97 16.11 1.71 13.07
CA PRO A 97 16.38 2.00 11.67
C PRO A 97 15.16 1.67 10.81
N VAL A 98 14.86 2.51 9.82
CA VAL A 98 13.77 2.28 8.87
C VAL A 98 14.32 2.32 7.46
N THR A 99 14.08 1.24 6.71
CA THR A 99 14.36 1.16 5.28
C THR A 99 13.04 1.28 4.54
N ARG A 100 12.92 2.32 3.69
CA ARG A 100 11.75 2.50 2.83
C ARG A 100 12.01 1.88 1.46
N LEU A 101 11.14 0.97 1.04
CA LEU A 101 11.19 0.44 -0.32
C LEU A 101 10.66 1.47 -1.32
N PRO A 102 11.06 1.37 -2.60
CA PRO A 102 10.57 2.29 -3.63
C PRO A 102 9.05 2.25 -3.77
N ASN A 103 8.45 3.41 -4.05
CA ASN A 103 7.00 3.58 -4.13
C ASN A 103 6.32 2.80 -5.27
N PHE A 104 7.09 2.20 -6.18
CA PHE A 104 6.59 1.37 -7.28
C PHE A 104 6.57 -0.12 -6.95
N ALA A 105 6.97 -0.52 -5.73
CA ALA A 105 7.16 -1.94 -5.40
C ALA A 105 5.83 -2.73 -5.44
N CYS A 106 4.74 -2.14 -4.94
CA CYS A 106 3.44 -2.79 -4.88
C CYS A 106 2.29 -1.80 -4.88
N PHE A 107 1.08 -2.31 -5.13
CA PHE A 107 -0.19 -1.61 -5.00
C PHE A 107 -1.23 -2.51 -4.31
N GLU A 108 -2.30 -1.92 -3.78
CA GLU A 108 -3.40 -2.60 -3.05
C GLU A 108 -4.67 -2.60 -3.90
N LEU A 109 -5.30 -3.76 -4.10
CA LEU A 109 -6.52 -3.88 -4.90
C LEU A 109 -7.76 -3.54 -4.08
N LYS A 110 -8.72 -2.85 -4.71
CA LYS A 110 -10.07 -2.59 -4.20
C LYS A 110 -11.08 -2.86 -5.31
N TRP A 111 -11.91 -3.88 -5.15
CA TRP A 111 -12.87 -4.27 -6.18
C TRP A 111 -14.15 -3.44 -6.05
N LEU A 112 -14.51 -2.67 -7.09
CA LEU A 112 -15.67 -1.77 -7.06
C LEU A 112 -17.02 -2.52 -7.08
N ASP A 113 -17.01 -3.78 -7.52
CA ASP A 113 -18.16 -4.69 -7.47
C ASP A 113 -18.25 -5.47 -6.15
N ALA A 114 -17.22 -5.40 -5.29
CA ALA A 114 -17.22 -6.01 -3.97
C ALA A 114 -17.75 -5.06 -2.88
N ASP A 115 -18.12 -5.63 -1.74
CA ASP A 115 -18.58 -4.88 -0.56
C ASP A 115 -17.40 -4.47 0.35
N GLU A 116 -16.37 -3.86 -0.25
CA GLU A 116 -15.09 -3.47 0.41
C GLU A 116 -15.30 -2.61 1.67
N PHE A 117 -16.35 -1.79 1.68
CA PHE A 117 -16.70 -0.88 2.77
C PHE A 117 -18.07 -1.17 3.41
N GLY A 118 -18.66 -2.35 3.20
CA GLY A 118 -20.02 -2.68 3.69
C GLY A 118 -20.22 -2.59 5.19
N HIS A 119 -19.13 -2.58 5.96
CA HIS A 119 -19.13 -2.44 7.41
C HIS A 119 -18.82 -1.01 7.90
N TRP A 120 -18.66 -0.04 7.00
CA TRP A 120 -18.29 1.34 7.31
C TRP A 120 -19.36 2.31 6.83
N SER A 121 -19.70 3.27 7.68
CA SER A 121 -20.56 4.42 7.40
C SER A 121 -19.76 5.72 7.38
N TYR A 122 -20.30 6.75 6.71
CA TYR A 122 -19.65 8.08 6.63
C TYR A 122 -19.38 8.71 8.01
N THR A 123 -20.06 8.25 9.07
CA THR A 123 -19.88 8.72 10.46
C THR A 123 -18.76 8.03 11.21
N ASP A 124 -18.18 6.94 10.68
CA ASP A 124 -17.17 6.14 11.39
C ASP A 124 -15.76 6.75 11.31
N PHE A 125 -15.58 7.79 10.51
CA PHE A 125 -14.28 8.44 10.32
C PHE A 125 -14.05 9.57 11.32
N LYS A 126 -13.29 9.31 12.38
CA LYS A 126 -12.77 10.37 13.25
C LYS A 126 -11.82 11.26 12.44
N VAL A 127 -12.18 12.54 12.30
CA VAL A 127 -11.67 13.52 11.33
C VAL A 127 -10.14 13.62 11.29
N GLU A 128 -9.42 13.38 12.39
CA GLU A 128 -7.96 13.57 12.48
C GLU A 128 -7.14 12.27 12.41
N ILE A 129 -7.78 11.10 12.64
CA ILE A 129 -7.08 9.80 12.75
C ILE A 129 -7.24 8.99 11.45
N ASN A 130 -8.34 9.20 10.72
CA ASN A 130 -8.75 8.34 9.60
C ASN A 130 -8.76 9.05 8.24
N ASP A 131 -8.02 10.15 8.04
CA ASP A 131 -7.99 10.90 6.76
C ASP A 131 -7.77 10.02 5.53
N ARG A 132 -6.78 9.11 5.60
CA ARG A 132 -6.51 8.15 4.52
C ARG A 132 -7.73 7.26 4.24
N LYS A 133 -8.34 6.72 5.30
CA LYS A 133 -9.49 5.82 5.18
C LYS A 133 -10.75 6.54 4.71
N ARG A 134 -10.93 7.80 5.11
CA ARG A 134 -11.98 8.68 4.59
C ARG A 134 -11.79 8.92 3.10
N ARG A 135 -10.58 9.30 2.65
CA ARG A 135 -10.29 9.44 1.21
C ARG A 135 -10.56 8.15 0.47
N GLU A 136 -10.09 7.01 0.99
CA GLU A 136 -10.32 5.71 0.35
C GLU A 136 -11.81 5.41 0.16
N TRP A 137 -12.62 5.71 1.17
CA TRP A 137 -14.07 5.56 1.16
C TRP A 137 -14.74 6.53 0.17
N GLU A 138 -14.38 7.82 0.21
CA GLU A 138 -14.89 8.86 -0.71
C GLU A 138 -14.61 8.49 -2.16
N LEU A 139 -13.38 8.05 -2.46
CA LEU A 139 -12.99 7.61 -3.80
C LEU A 139 -13.76 6.37 -4.23
N PHE A 140 -13.89 5.37 -3.34
CA PHE A 140 -14.61 4.14 -3.66
C PHE A 140 -16.06 4.43 -4.09
N HIS A 141 -16.77 5.25 -3.32
CA HIS A 141 -18.15 5.63 -3.63
C HIS A 141 -18.24 6.50 -4.88
N ALA A 142 -17.38 7.51 -5.02
CA ALA A 142 -17.38 8.37 -6.22
C ALA A 142 -17.15 7.57 -7.51
N LEU A 143 -16.20 6.62 -7.50
CA LEU A 143 -15.89 5.78 -8.65
C LEU A 143 -17.02 4.77 -8.94
N ARG A 144 -17.61 4.16 -7.90
CA ARG A 144 -18.72 3.21 -8.03
C ARG A 144 -19.99 3.87 -8.58
N GLU A 145 -20.24 5.13 -8.23
CA GLU A 145 -21.40 5.90 -8.69
C GLU A 145 -21.21 6.54 -10.07
N GLY A 146 -20.03 6.37 -10.70
CA GLY A 146 -19.72 6.94 -12.00
C GLY A 146 -19.59 8.47 -11.98
N ALA A 147 -19.17 9.04 -10.84
CA ALA A 147 -18.90 10.47 -10.74
C ALA A 147 -17.72 10.90 -11.63
N SER A 148 -17.55 12.20 -11.82
CA SER A 148 -16.35 12.74 -12.46
C SER A 148 -15.08 12.25 -11.75
N LEU A 149 -14.05 11.94 -12.53
CA LEU A 149 -12.79 11.42 -12.01
C LEU A 149 -12.21 12.34 -10.92
N PRO A 150 -12.05 11.86 -9.66
CA PRO A 150 -11.54 12.68 -8.58
C PRO A 150 -10.09 13.14 -8.80
N GLU A 151 -9.69 14.25 -8.17
CA GLU A 151 -8.33 14.77 -8.27
C GLU A 151 -7.29 13.77 -7.74
N GLY A 152 -6.19 13.65 -8.47
CA GLY A 152 -5.09 12.74 -8.16
C GLY A 152 -5.46 11.26 -8.34
N VAL A 153 -6.51 10.96 -9.11
CA VAL A 153 -6.86 9.61 -9.53
C VAL A 153 -6.66 9.48 -11.02
N GLU A 154 -5.93 8.44 -11.44
CA GLU A 154 -5.68 8.15 -12.85
C GLU A 154 -6.48 6.93 -13.30
N ARG A 155 -7.25 7.09 -14.38
CA ARG A 155 -7.94 5.98 -15.02
C ARG A 155 -6.96 5.22 -15.92
N VAL A 156 -6.82 3.92 -15.68
CA VAL A 156 -5.98 3.03 -16.46
C VAL A 156 -6.87 2.04 -17.21
N GLN A 157 -6.62 1.88 -18.51
CA GLN A 157 -7.33 0.93 -19.34
C GLN A 157 -6.34 -0.05 -19.99
N SER A 158 -6.60 -1.34 -19.85
CA SER A 158 -5.74 -2.37 -20.43
C SER A 158 -6.02 -2.59 -21.92
N PRO A 159 -4.99 -3.02 -22.68
CA PRO A 159 -5.15 -3.52 -24.03
C PRO A 159 -6.13 -4.70 -24.11
N GLU A 160 -6.65 -4.96 -25.31
CA GLU A 160 -7.50 -6.13 -25.54
C GLU A 160 -6.74 -7.44 -25.25
N GLY A 161 -7.43 -8.39 -24.62
CA GLY A 161 -6.84 -9.68 -24.22
C GLY A 161 -5.88 -9.62 -23.03
N MET A 162 -5.75 -8.47 -22.34
CA MET A 162 -4.90 -8.33 -21.16
C MET A 162 -5.73 -7.90 -19.93
N HIS A 163 -5.65 -8.67 -18.85
CA HIS A 163 -6.28 -8.31 -17.59
C HIS A 163 -5.61 -7.06 -16.98
N ILE A 164 -6.41 -6.18 -16.37
CA ILE A 164 -5.97 -4.88 -15.85
C ILE A 164 -4.87 -5.00 -14.79
N ILE A 165 -4.92 -6.01 -13.93
CA ILE A 165 -3.87 -6.27 -12.93
C ILE A 165 -2.54 -6.56 -13.60
N GLU A 166 -2.51 -7.39 -14.66
CA GLU A 166 -1.28 -7.71 -15.38
C GLU A 166 -0.77 -6.49 -16.15
N HIS A 167 -1.67 -5.69 -16.71
CA HIS A 167 -1.30 -4.42 -17.34
C HIS A 167 -0.64 -3.47 -16.34
N LEU A 168 -1.27 -3.26 -15.17
CA LEU A 168 -0.78 -2.40 -14.09
C LEU A 168 0.56 -2.89 -13.55
N ARG A 169 0.77 -4.19 -13.37
CA ARG A 169 2.08 -4.73 -12.97
C ARG A 169 3.21 -4.23 -13.87
N ARG A 170 2.95 -4.02 -15.16
CA ARG A 170 3.94 -3.55 -16.15
C ARG A 170 4.06 -2.03 -16.20
N THR A 171 2.98 -1.29 -15.99
CA THR A 171 2.94 0.16 -16.22
C THR A 171 3.02 1.00 -14.94
N TYR A 172 2.68 0.42 -13.78
CA TYR A 172 2.61 1.13 -12.50
C TYR A 172 3.90 1.85 -12.12
N GLY A 173 5.07 1.25 -12.41
CA GLY A 173 6.35 1.90 -12.16
C GLY A 173 6.54 3.22 -12.93
N SER A 174 6.04 3.30 -14.16
CA SER A 174 6.10 4.54 -14.96
C SER A 174 5.08 5.56 -14.48
N LEU A 175 3.84 5.11 -14.23
CA LEU A 175 2.77 5.91 -13.62
C LEU A 175 3.26 6.64 -12.35
N ARG A 176 3.93 5.90 -11.46
CA ARG A 176 4.48 6.45 -10.21
C ARG A 176 5.62 7.43 -10.44
N ARG A 177 6.44 7.24 -11.47
CA ARG A 177 7.55 8.17 -11.77
C ARG A 177 7.01 9.50 -12.30
N GLU A 178 6.05 9.45 -13.20
CA GLU A 178 5.39 10.62 -13.78
C GLU A 178 4.70 11.46 -12.69
N ALA A 179 3.92 10.83 -11.82
CA ALA A 179 3.27 11.50 -10.68
C ALA A 179 4.26 12.09 -9.64
N THR A 180 5.49 11.59 -9.56
CA THR A 180 6.50 12.10 -8.61
C THR A 180 7.22 13.34 -9.17
N THR A 181 7.32 13.48 -10.49
CA THR A 181 7.93 14.66 -11.14
C THR A 181 7.13 15.95 -10.96
N GLU A 182 5.84 15.86 -10.61
CA GLU A 182 4.96 17.03 -10.44
C GLU A 182 4.93 17.59 -9.01
N VAL A 183 5.47 16.87 -8.02
CA VAL A 183 5.49 17.33 -6.61
C VAL A 183 6.92 17.77 -6.24
N PRO A 184 7.17 19.06 -5.95
CA PRO A 184 8.50 19.52 -5.59
C PRO A 184 8.98 18.82 -4.32
N ALA A 185 10.23 18.37 -4.32
CA ALA A 185 10.86 17.70 -3.20
C ALA A 185 10.76 18.57 -1.93
N ILE A 186 9.94 18.13 -0.97
CA ILE A 186 9.87 18.75 0.35
C ILE A 186 11.25 18.57 1.00
N SER A 187 11.87 19.70 1.38
CA SER A 187 13.17 19.76 2.04
C SER A 187 13.19 18.96 3.34
N PRO A 188 14.34 18.38 3.72
CA PRO A 188 14.47 17.75 5.03
C PRO A 188 14.30 18.82 6.12
N VAL A 189 13.39 18.55 7.05
CA VAL A 189 13.28 19.29 8.30
C VAL A 189 14.59 19.09 9.07
N ARG A 190 15.22 20.22 9.43
CA ARG A 190 16.41 20.27 10.29
C ARG A 190 16.06 19.94 11.73
#